data_AF-A0A7W8YMU0-F1
#
_entry.id   AF-A0A7W8YMU0-F1
#
_cell.length_a   1.000
_cell.length_b   1.000
_cell.length_c   1.000
_cell.angle_alpha   90.00
_cell.angle_beta   90.00
_cell.angle_gamma   90.00
#
_symmetry.space_group_name_H-M   'P 1'
#
loop_
_entity.id
_entity.type
_entity.pdbx_description
1 polymer ?
#
loop_
_entity_poly.entity_id
_entity_poly.type
_entity_poly.pdbx_seq_one_letter_code
_entity_poly.pdbx_strand_id
1 'polypeptide(L)'
;MRLTTIALTTATLFAALPVHAAAMPTQEQINAAVQAGVAKQKSSVPIPVKVTSLQGCQQAQEPEFKGEVVCLVRMSAGMRDGFTVLPLRQEGDTWVGVERKHAQFAGPAPAEAQALIRAWAKQEVANNPEAAKDQQMQEAQTTMQVKAINNCEVKRSSGYLQCDTILSVPGRPDDIKTELTFTLEAGNWRYVPR
;
A
#
# COMPACT_ATOMS: atom_id res chain seq x y z
N MET A 1 -66.87 3.44 -33.45
CA MET A 1 -66.28 3.49 -32.10
C MET A 1 -64.78 3.28 -32.24
N ARG A 2 -63.96 4.32 -31.97
CA ARG A 2 -62.50 4.24 -31.97
C ARG A 2 -62.04 4.11 -30.52
N LEU A 3 -61.27 3.06 -30.22
CA LEU A 3 -60.61 2.84 -28.93
C LEU A 3 -59.20 3.44 -28.99
N THR A 4 -58.95 4.45 -28.16
CA THR A 4 -57.65 5.09 -27.97
C THR A 4 -56.96 4.47 -26.76
N THR A 5 -55.85 3.77 -26.97
CA THR A 5 -55.02 3.19 -25.89
C THR A 5 -53.90 4.17 -25.54
N ILE A 6 -53.87 4.67 -24.31
CA ILE A 6 -52.78 5.51 -23.77
C ILE A 6 -51.78 4.57 -23.08
N ALA A 7 -50.55 4.52 -23.57
CA ALA A 7 -49.45 3.82 -22.91
C ALA A 7 -48.81 4.75 -21.87
N LEU A 8 -48.81 4.34 -20.60
CA LEU A 8 -48.15 5.05 -19.50
C LEU A 8 -46.71 4.55 -19.38
N THR A 9 -45.74 5.37 -19.80
CA THR A 9 -44.31 5.11 -19.61
C THR A 9 -43.87 5.58 -18.22
N THR A 10 -43.75 4.64 -17.28
CA THR A 10 -43.11 4.89 -15.97
C THR A 10 -41.60 4.91 -16.12
N ALA A 11 -40.99 6.09 -16.03
CA ALA A 11 -39.54 6.26 -15.93
C ALA A 11 -39.08 5.98 -14.49
N THR A 12 -38.43 4.84 -14.26
CA THR A 12 -37.70 4.54 -13.02
C THR A 12 -36.37 5.29 -13.02
N LEU A 13 -36.29 6.36 -12.23
CA LEU A 13 -35.03 7.01 -11.84
C LEU A 13 -34.25 6.07 -10.93
N PHE A 14 -33.18 5.46 -11.45
CA PHE A 14 -32.16 4.83 -10.62
C PHE A 14 -31.34 5.93 -9.94
N ALA A 15 -31.59 6.16 -8.65
CA ALA A 15 -30.71 6.95 -7.80
C ALA A 15 -29.40 6.17 -7.61
N ALA A 16 -28.34 6.57 -8.31
CA ALA A 16 -26.99 6.11 -8.01
C ALA A 16 -26.57 6.73 -6.66
N LEU A 17 -26.65 5.95 -5.59
CA LEU A 17 -26.07 6.33 -4.30
C LEU A 17 -24.54 6.41 -4.48
N PRO A 18 -23.88 7.47 -3.95
CA PRO A 18 -22.43 7.52 -3.95
C PRO A 18 -21.93 6.38 -3.06
N VAL A 19 -21.18 5.47 -3.67
CA VAL A 19 -20.31 4.54 -2.95
C VAL A 19 -19.34 5.42 -2.18
N HIS A 20 -19.55 5.56 -0.87
CA HIS A 20 -18.63 6.26 0.01
C HIS A 20 -17.34 5.42 0.04
N ALA A 21 -16.37 5.79 -0.77
CA ALA A 21 -15.02 5.29 -0.60
C ALA A 21 -14.62 5.59 0.85
N ALA A 22 -14.19 4.58 1.60
CA ALA A 22 -13.70 4.76 2.95
C ALA A 22 -12.61 5.83 2.91
N ALA A 23 -12.84 6.96 3.59
CA ALA A 23 -11.91 8.07 3.58
C ALA A 23 -10.57 7.60 4.15
N MET A 24 -9.46 7.96 3.49
CA MET A 24 -8.14 7.77 4.07
C MET A 24 -7.82 8.93 5.02
N PRO A 25 -7.13 8.70 6.15
CA PRO A 25 -6.81 9.77 7.08
C PRO A 25 -5.82 10.76 6.46
N THR A 26 -6.01 12.05 6.72
CA THR A 26 -5.04 13.08 6.37
C THR A 26 -3.85 13.07 7.33
N GLN A 27 -2.75 13.74 6.97
CA GLN A 27 -1.59 13.86 7.87
C GLN A 27 -1.94 14.60 9.17
N GLU A 28 -2.84 15.58 9.13
CA GLU A 28 -3.34 16.28 10.32
C GLU A 28 -4.12 15.32 11.22
N GLN A 29 -4.99 14.49 10.65
CA GLN A 29 -5.76 13.49 11.41
C GLN A 29 -4.85 12.42 12.02
N ILE A 30 -3.81 11.99 11.31
CA ILE A 30 -2.79 11.07 11.83
C ILE A 30 -2.03 11.71 13.00
N ASN A 31 -1.61 12.97 12.87
CA ASN A 31 -0.94 13.70 13.94
C ASN A 31 -1.82 13.78 15.20
N ALA A 32 -3.11 14.08 15.04
CA ALA A 32 -4.06 14.11 16.13
C ALA A 32 -4.20 12.73 16.80
N ALA A 33 -4.31 11.65 16.00
CA ALA A 33 -4.41 10.29 16.50
C ALA A 33 -3.17 9.88 17.32
N VAL A 34 -1.97 10.23 16.85
CA VAL A 34 -0.70 9.96 17.54
C VAL A 34 -0.62 10.74 18.85
N GLN A 35 -0.93 12.05 18.83
CA GLN A 35 -0.92 12.87 20.04
C GLN A 35 -1.92 12.37 21.08
N ALA A 36 -3.12 11.97 20.67
CA ALA A 36 -4.11 11.37 21.55
C ALA A 36 -3.63 10.03 22.15
N GLY A 37 -2.94 9.20 21.35
CA GLY A 37 -2.32 7.96 21.83
C GLY A 37 -1.22 8.20 22.85
N VAL A 38 -0.34 9.17 22.60
CA VAL A 38 0.74 9.56 23.53
C VAL A 38 0.18 10.13 24.83
N ALA A 39 -0.86 10.97 24.77
CA ALA A 39 -1.51 11.53 25.95
C ALA A 39 -2.13 10.45 26.86
N LYS A 40 -2.59 9.33 26.29
CA LYS A 40 -3.08 8.17 27.05
C LYS A 40 -1.95 7.41 27.74
N GLN A 41 -0.74 7.43 27.19
CA GLN A 41 0.44 6.84 27.82
C GLN A 41 0.94 7.76 28.94
N LYS A 42 0.56 7.46 30.19
CA LYS A 42 1.03 8.16 31.40
C LYS A 42 2.51 7.84 31.69
N SER A 43 3.42 8.28 30.82
CA SER A 43 4.87 8.17 31.04
C SER A 43 5.34 9.24 32.03
N SER A 44 6.22 8.89 32.95
CA SER A 44 6.86 9.82 33.90
C SER A 44 7.89 10.74 33.24
N VAL A 45 8.31 10.40 32.01
CA VAL A 45 9.20 11.23 31.18
C VAL A 45 8.49 11.49 29.84
N PRO A 46 8.06 12.73 29.55
CA PRO A 46 7.39 13.03 28.29
C PRO A 46 8.40 12.98 27.15
N ILE A 47 8.34 11.93 26.33
CA ILE A 47 9.08 11.86 25.06
C ILE A 47 8.19 12.48 23.98
N PRO A 48 8.62 13.55 23.30
CA PRO A 48 7.85 14.11 22.20
C PRO A 48 7.82 13.10 21.06
N VAL A 49 6.61 12.71 20.65
CA VAL A 49 6.37 11.86 19.49
C VAL A 49 5.68 12.68 18.40
N LYS A 50 6.20 12.65 17.19
CA LYS A 50 5.69 13.41 16.06
C LYS A 50 5.74 12.60 14.76
N VAL A 51 4.70 12.71 13.94
CA VAL A 51 4.75 12.26 12.54
C VAL A 51 5.40 13.34 11.70
N THR A 52 6.51 13.00 11.05
CA THR A 52 7.31 13.94 10.25
C THR A 52 6.94 13.87 8.77
N SER A 53 6.50 12.71 8.27
CA SER A 53 5.95 12.57 6.94
C SER A 53 4.98 11.38 6.82
N LEU A 54 4.06 11.47 5.85
CA LEU A 54 3.16 10.41 5.43
C LEU A 54 3.56 9.95 4.01
N GLN A 55 3.82 8.66 3.82
CA GLN A 55 4.14 8.08 2.51
C GLN A 55 2.88 7.60 1.78
N GLY A 56 1.90 7.10 2.53
CA GLY A 56 0.60 6.68 2.03
C GLY A 56 -0.15 5.83 3.04
N CYS A 57 -1.45 5.68 2.82
CA CYS A 57 -2.34 4.83 3.60
C CYS A 57 -3.09 3.88 2.69
N GLN A 58 -3.44 2.73 3.23
CA GLN A 58 -4.27 1.74 2.55
C GLN A 58 -5.13 0.98 3.56
N GLN A 59 -6.16 0.29 3.07
CA GLN A 59 -6.95 -0.60 3.91
C GLN A 59 -6.08 -1.75 4.44
N ALA A 60 -6.32 -2.17 5.69
CA ALA A 60 -5.71 -3.38 6.21
C ALA A 60 -6.18 -4.59 5.40
N GLN A 61 -5.26 -5.47 5.01
CA GLN A 61 -5.57 -6.64 4.18
C GLN A 61 -6.11 -7.82 4.97
N GLU A 62 -5.72 -7.94 6.24
CA GLU A 62 -6.10 -9.06 7.10
C GLU A 62 -7.60 -8.97 7.45
N PRO A 63 -8.38 -10.05 7.24
CA PRO A 63 -9.83 -10.04 7.47
C PRO A 63 -10.24 -9.66 8.90
N GLU A 64 -9.40 -9.92 9.90
CA GLU A 64 -9.64 -9.50 11.28
C GLU A 64 -9.59 -7.98 11.50
N PHE A 65 -9.00 -7.22 10.57
CA PHE A 65 -8.81 -5.77 10.69
C PHE A 65 -9.71 -4.97 9.74
N LYS A 66 -10.89 -5.52 9.41
CA LYS A 66 -11.88 -4.84 8.56
C LYS A 66 -12.23 -3.45 9.12
N GLY A 67 -12.17 -2.45 8.24
CA GLY A 67 -12.44 -1.05 8.58
C GLY A 67 -11.26 -0.31 9.21
N GLU A 68 -10.11 -0.97 9.36
CA GLU A 68 -8.87 -0.32 9.72
C GLU A 68 -8.04 0.02 8.49
N VAL A 69 -7.24 1.07 8.63
CA VAL A 69 -6.25 1.48 7.64
C VAL A 69 -4.86 1.35 8.23
N VAL A 70 -3.88 1.04 7.40
CA VAL A 70 -2.47 1.06 7.75
C VAL A 70 -1.79 2.18 6.97
N CYS A 71 -1.06 3.04 7.67
CA CYS A 71 -0.34 4.16 7.07
C CYS A 71 1.16 3.99 7.25
N LEU A 72 1.92 4.13 6.16
CA LEU A 72 3.38 4.18 6.22
C LEU A 72 3.80 5.62 6.54
N VAL A 73 4.41 5.80 7.70
CA VAL A 73 4.75 7.13 8.23
C VAL A 73 6.20 7.16 8.69
N ARG A 74 6.83 8.33 8.59
CA ARG A 74 8.06 8.62 9.31
C ARG A 74 7.71 9.27 10.63
N MET A 75 8.27 8.75 11.71
CA MET A 75 7.99 9.20 13.07
C MET A 75 9.27 9.46 13.84
N SER A 76 9.27 10.56 14.59
CA SER A 76 10.31 10.90 15.56
C SER A 76 9.75 10.72 16.97
N ALA A 77 10.51 10.03 17.82
CA ALA A 77 10.28 9.87 19.25
C ALA A 77 11.58 10.21 19.99
N GLY A 78 11.71 11.46 20.44
CA GLY A 78 12.98 12.00 20.94
C GLY A 78 14.09 11.93 19.88
N MET A 79 15.23 11.32 20.21
CA MET A 79 16.35 11.14 19.27
C MET A 79 16.14 10.00 18.27
N ARG A 80 15.09 9.19 18.42
CA ARG A 80 14.81 8.05 17.52
C ARG A 80 13.91 8.52 16.40
N ASP A 81 14.43 8.52 15.19
CA ASP A 81 13.66 8.73 13.97
C ASP A 81 13.56 7.41 13.19
N GLY A 82 12.55 7.29 12.35
CA GLY A 82 12.42 6.15 11.45
C GLY A 82 11.02 5.96 10.90
N PHE A 83 10.95 5.10 9.90
CA PHE A 83 9.70 4.68 9.29
C PHE A 83 9.03 3.57 10.08
N THR A 84 7.71 3.62 10.14
CA THR A 84 6.87 2.62 10.78
C THR A 84 5.52 2.53 10.07
N VAL A 85 4.85 1.40 10.26
CA VAL A 85 3.45 1.22 9.88
C VAL A 85 2.58 1.60 11.07
N LEU A 86 1.62 2.48 10.86
CA LEU A 86 0.68 2.94 11.88
C LEU A 86 -0.74 2.47 11.52
N PRO A 87 -1.28 1.47 12.24
CA PRO A 87 -2.68 1.09 12.14
C PRO A 87 -3.57 2.15 12.77
N LEU A 88 -4.63 2.51 12.06
CA LEU A 88 -5.62 3.48 12.47
C LEU A 88 -7.01 2.90 12.24
N ARG A 89 -7.93 3.24 13.14
CA ARG A 89 -9.35 2.93 13.00
C ARG A 89 -10.16 4.20 13.11
N GLN A 90 -11.23 4.27 12.33
CA GLN A 90 -12.19 5.36 12.44
C GLN A 90 -13.17 5.06 13.59
N GLU A 91 -13.24 5.98 14.56
CA GLU A 91 -14.22 6.01 15.64
C GLU A 91 -15.03 7.30 15.52
N GLY A 92 -16.27 7.18 15.03
CA GLY A 92 -17.08 8.34 14.62
C GLY A 92 -16.39 9.17 13.54
N ASP A 93 -16.17 10.45 13.82
CA ASP A 93 -15.48 11.38 12.91
C ASP A 93 -13.98 11.49 13.17
N THR A 94 -13.43 10.64 14.07
CA THR A 94 -12.03 10.70 14.49
C THR A 94 -11.26 9.44 14.15
N TRP A 95 -9.98 9.61 13.81
CA TRP A 95 -9.05 8.50 13.67
C TRP A 95 -8.32 8.25 14.97
N VAL A 96 -8.21 6.99 15.37
CA VAL A 96 -7.48 6.56 16.58
C VAL A 96 -6.42 5.53 16.23
N GLY A 97 -5.28 5.61 16.93
CA GLY A 97 -4.21 4.60 16.84
C GLY A 97 -4.66 3.26 17.41
N VAL A 98 -4.41 2.18 16.67
CA VAL A 98 -4.62 0.81 17.12
C VAL A 98 -3.26 0.20 17.47
N GLU A 99 -3.15 -0.35 18.68
CA GLU A 99 -1.89 -0.96 19.12
C GLU A 99 -1.68 -2.31 18.43
N ARG A 100 -0.64 -2.40 17.59
CA ARG A 100 -0.21 -3.65 16.94
C ARG A 100 1.31 -3.69 16.85
N LYS A 101 1.92 -4.74 17.40
CA LYS A 101 3.39 -4.88 17.45
C LYS A 101 4.03 -5.14 16.08
N HIS A 102 3.32 -5.84 15.19
CA HIS A 102 3.82 -6.25 13.89
C HIS A 102 2.84 -5.86 12.78
N ALA A 103 2.46 -4.57 12.76
CA ALA A 103 1.65 -4.05 11.67
C ALA A 103 2.38 -4.18 10.35
N GLN A 104 1.83 -4.96 9.43
CA GLN A 104 2.33 -5.05 8.08
C GLN A 104 1.69 -3.97 7.20
N PHE A 105 2.42 -3.58 6.16
CA PHE A 105 1.90 -2.73 5.09
C PHE A 105 1.91 -3.56 3.82
N ALA A 106 0.84 -3.57 3.05
CA ALA A 106 0.84 -4.32 1.82
C ALA A 106 1.72 -3.68 0.76
N GLY A 107 2.36 -4.51 -0.05
CA GLY A 107 3.09 -4.08 -1.24
C GLY A 107 2.16 -3.70 -2.39
N PRO A 108 2.72 -3.34 -3.55
CA PRO A 108 1.93 -3.09 -4.75
C PRO A 108 1.14 -4.33 -5.15
N ALA A 109 0.06 -4.13 -5.92
CA ALA A 109 -0.67 -5.26 -6.50
C ALA A 109 0.26 -6.08 -7.42
N PRO A 110 0.09 -7.42 -7.55
CA PRO A 110 1.00 -8.24 -8.38
C PRO A 110 1.18 -7.72 -9.82
N ALA A 111 0.10 -7.28 -10.47
CA ALA A 111 0.16 -6.71 -11.80
C ALA A 111 0.94 -5.38 -11.86
N GLU A 112 0.80 -4.54 -10.83
CA GLU A 112 1.54 -3.28 -10.69
C GLU A 112 3.02 -3.55 -10.45
N ALA A 113 3.37 -4.44 -9.52
CA ALA A 113 4.75 -4.85 -9.28
C ALA A 113 5.41 -5.42 -10.54
N GLN A 114 4.70 -6.27 -11.28
CA GLN A 114 5.19 -6.79 -12.55
C GLN A 114 5.49 -5.67 -13.56
N ALA A 115 4.63 -4.65 -13.63
CA ALA A 115 4.86 -3.48 -14.47
C ALA A 115 6.08 -2.67 -14.02
N LEU A 116 6.27 -2.48 -12.71
CA LEU A 116 7.42 -1.76 -12.13
C LEU A 116 8.74 -2.48 -12.42
N ILE A 117 8.79 -3.80 -12.24
CA ILE A 117 9.99 -4.60 -12.52
C ILE A 117 10.32 -4.57 -14.01
N ARG A 118 9.30 -4.70 -14.88
CA ARG A 118 9.48 -4.59 -16.33
C ARG A 118 9.97 -3.21 -16.76
N ALA A 119 9.43 -2.14 -16.17
CA ALA A 119 9.85 -0.78 -16.45
C ALA A 119 11.33 -0.58 -16.07
N TRP A 120 11.72 -1.04 -14.88
CA TRP A 120 13.12 -1.04 -14.45
C TRP A 120 14.00 -1.84 -15.42
N ALA A 121 13.64 -3.08 -15.75
CA ALA A 121 14.45 -3.94 -16.62
C ALA A 121 14.59 -3.36 -18.04
N LYS A 122 13.57 -2.68 -18.57
CA LYS A 122 13.64 -1.95 -19.84
C LYS A 122 14.60 -0.77 -19.78
N GLN A 123 14.55 -0.01 -18.70
CA GLN A 123 15.44 1.13 -18.49
C GLN A 123 16.89 0.67 -18.34
N GLU A 124 17.14 -0.40 -17.60
CA GLU A 124 18.49 -0.94 -17.39
C GLU A 124 19.12 -1.41 -18.71
N VAL A 125 18.36 -2.13 -19.54
CA VAL A 125 18.81 -2.55 -20.87
C VAL A 125 19.05 -1.35 -21.81
N ALA A 126 18.22 -0.31 -21.72
CA ALA A 126 18.44 0.91 -22.50
C ALA A 126 19.73 1.65 -22.09
N ASN A 127 20.08 1.60 -20.81
CA ASN A 127 21.29 2.23 -20.27
C ASN A 127 22.55 1.36 -20.49
N ASN A 128 22.39 0.04 -20.50
CA ASN A 128 23.47 -0.93 -20.66
C ASN A 128 23.04 -2.05 -21.63
N PRO A 129 23.41 -1.95 -22.92
CA PRO A 129 23.06 -2.98 -23.90
C PRO A 129 23.59 -4.39 -23.59
N GLU A 130 24.65 -4.52 -22.79
CA GLU A 130 25.13 -5.85 -22.35
C GLU A 130 24.15 -6.52 -21.37
N ALA A 131 23.36 -5.73 -20.62
CA ALA A 131 22.28 -6.26 -19.80
C ALA A 131 21.19 -6.95 -20.65
N ALA A 132 21.07 -6.61 -21.94
CA ALA A 132 20.15 -7.30 -22.85
C ALA A 132 20.55 -8.77 -23.09
N LYS A 133 21.83 -9.12 -22.86
CA LYS A 133 22.33 -10.50 -23.01
C LYS A 133 22.10 -11.34 -21.75
N ASP A 134 21.74 -10.72 -20.62
CA ASP A 134 21.42 -11.42 -19.40
C ASP A 134 20.01 -12.06 -19.49
N GLN A 135 19.96 -13.38 -19.31
CA GLN A 135 18.72 -14.14 -19.36
C GLN A 135 17.70 -13.66 -18.31
N GLN A 136 18.14 -13.26 -17.11
CA GLN A 136 17.24 -12.77 -16.07
C GLN A 136 16.60 -11.43 -16.47
N MET A 137 17.35 -10.57 -17.16
CA MET A 137 16.83 -9.30 -17.67
C MET A 137 15.81 -9.54 -18.79
N GLN A 138 16.08 -10.50 -19.69
CA GLN A 138 15.12 -10.89 -20.72
C GLN A 138 13.84 -11.48 -20.11
N GLU A 139 13.96 -12.39 -19.14
CA GLU A 139 12.83 -12.96 -18.41
C GLU A 139 12.02 -11.87 -17.71
N ALA A 140 12.69 -10.97 -16.97
CA ALA A 140 12.05 -9.85 -16.27
C ALA A 140 11.28 -8.93 -17.22
N GLN A 141 11.80 -8.66 -18.42
CA GLN A 141 11.16 -7.81 -19.43
C GLN A 141 9.94 -8.44 -20.10
N THR A 142 9.92 -9.77 -20.23
CA THR A 142 9.02 -10.46 -21.17
C THR A 142 8.10 -11.47 -20.50
N THR A 143 8.67 -12.52 -19.91
CA THR A 143 7.94 -13.75 -19.57
C THR A 143 7.67 -13.89 -18.07
N MET A 144 8.46 -13.25 -17.21
CA MET A 144 8.29 -13.28 -15.76
C MET A 144 6.92 -12.73 -15.37
N GLN A 145 6.25 -13.45 -14.46
CA GLN A 145 5.01 -13.03 -13.84
C GLN A 145 5.15 -12.94 -12.32
N VAL A 146 4.56 -11.91 -11.73
CA VAL A 146 4.41 -11.80 -10.28
C VAL A 146 3.08 -12.46 -9.92
N LYS A 147 3.12 -13.58 -9.20
CA LYS A 147 1.94 -14.33 -8.77
C LYS A 147 1.36 -13.79 -7.48
N ALA A 148 2.22 -13.47 -6.53
CA ALA A 148 1.83 -12.96 -5.23
C ALA A 148 2.90 -12.02 -4.67
N ILE A 149 2.43 -11.02 -3.93
CA ILE A 149 3.22 -10.19 -3.04
C ILE A 149 2.58 -10.33 -1.67
N ASN A 150 3.35 -10.87 -0.75
CA ASN A 150 2.94 -11.18 0.61
C ASN A 150 3.84 -10.42 1.59
N ASN A 151 3.44 -10.35 2.86
CA ASN A 151 4.24 -9.94 4.01
C ASN A 151 5.31 -8.88 3.68
N CYS A 152 4.94 -7.58 3.66
CA CYS A 152 5.97 -6.56 3.52
C CYS A 152 6.39 -5.98 4.86
N GLU A 153 7.69 -6.04 5.11
CA GLU A 153 8.32 -5.43 6.27
C GLU A 153 8.92 -4.07 5.90
N VAL A 154 8.65 -3.07 6.75
CA VAL A 154 9.23 -1.74 6.58
C VAL A 154 10.65 -1.70 7.13
N LYS A 155 11.60 -1.30 6.28
CA LYS A 155 12.96 -0.96 6.70
C LYS A 155 12.92 0.41 7.38
N ARG A 156 13.04 0.42 8.71
CA ARG A 156 12.96 1.65 9.54
C ARG A 156 13.85 2.80 9.07
N SER A 157 15.03 2.52 8.51
CA SER A 157 15.98 3.54 8.07
C SER A 157 15.59 4.25 6.77
N SER A 158 14.95 3.54 5.83
CA SER A 158 14.67 4.06 4.48
C SER A 158 13.18 4.18 4.15
N GLY A 159 12.30 3.50 4.89
CA GLY A 159 10.88 3.39 4.55
C GLY A 159 10.60 2.38 3.44
N TYR A 160 11.62 1.69 2.94
CA TYR A 160 11.43 0.67 1.92
C TYR A 160 10.69 -0.53 2.48
N LEU A 161 9.87 -1.14 1.65
CA LEU A 161 9.07 -2.31 1.94
C LEU A 161 9.73 -3.51 1.28
N GLN A 162 10.26 -4.41 2.11
CA GLN A 162 10.79 -5.70 1.66
C GLN A 162 9.66 -6.70 1.72
N CYS A 163 9.24 -7.20 0.56
CA CYS A 163 8.08 -8.06 0.42
C CYS A 163 8.47 -9.46 -0.05
N ASP A 164 7.91 -10.47 0.61
CA ASP A 164 7.94 -11.84 0.11
C ASP A 164 7.17 -11.93 -1.21
N THR A 165 7.84 -12.37 -2.27
CA THR A 165 7.28 -12.39 -3.62
C THR A 165 7.37 -13.79 -4.21
N ILE A 166 6.28 -14.21 -4.86
CA ILE A 166 6.22 -15.44 -5.64
C ILE A 166 6.21 -15.05 -7.12
N LEU A 167 7.23 -15.49 -7.84
CA LEU A 167 7.40 -15.28 -9.27
C LEU A 167 7.21 -16.60 -10.02
N SER A 168 6.68 -16.52 -11.23
CA SER A 168 6.67 -17.65 -12.17
C SER A 168 7.31 -17.25 -13.48
N VAL A 169 8.11 -18.14 -14.07
CA VAL A 169 8.68 -17.97 -15.41
C VAL A 169 8.21 -19.14 -16.27
N PRO A 170 7.52 -18.91 -17.40
CA PRO A 170 7.16 -19.96 -18.35
C PRO A 170 8.35 -20.86 -18.70
N GLY A 171 8.15 -22.18 -18.62
CA GLY A 171 9.20 -23.17 -18.87
C GLY A 171 9.97 -23.58 -17.61
N ARG A 172 9.76 -22.93 -16.46
CA ARG A 172 10.22 -23.42 -15.16
C ARG A 172 9.05 -24.10 -14.43
N PRO A 173 9.22 -25.33 -13.92
CA PRO A 173 8.13 -26.07 -13.28
C PRO A 173 7.75 -25.50 -11.91
N ASP A 174 8.72 -24.88 -11.22
CA ASP A 174 8.55 -24.40 -9.85
C ASP A 174 8.45 -22.88 -9.78
N ASP A 175 7.58 -22.42 -8.88
CA ASP A 175 7.51 -21.01 -8.51
C ASP A 175 8.79 -20.57 -7.78
N ILE A 176 9.27 -19.37 -8.12
CA ILE A 176 10.45 -18.76 -7.53
C ILE A 176 10.00 -17.90 -6.36
N LYS A 177 10.41 -18.28 -5.15
CA LYS A 177 10.25 -17.46 -3.94
C LYS A 177 11.47 -16.55 -3.78
N THR A 178 11.24 -15.25 -3.72
CA THR A 178 12.29 -14.24 -3.54
C THR A 178 11.73 -13.05 -2.79
N GLU A 179 12.57 -12.13 -2.30
CA GLU A 179 12.07 -10.87 -1.73
C GLU A 179 12.38 -9.71 -2.67
N LEU A 180 11.36 -8.93 -2.97
CA LEU A 180 11.50 -7.71 -3.75
C LEU A 180 11.35 -6.50 -2.83
N THR A 181 12.11 -5.45 -3.12
CA THR A 181 12.04 -4.20 -2.36
C THR A 181 11.26 -3.17 -3.16
N PHE A 182 10.33 -2.51 -2.51
CA PHE A 182 9.54 -1.43 -3.09
C PHE A 182 9.61 -0.19 -2.19
N THR A 183 9.35 0.98 -2.77
CA THR A 183 9.10 2.20 -2.01
C THR A 183 7.75 2.76 -2.42
N LEU A 184 7.06 3.38 -1.47
CA LEU A 184 5.82 4.10 -1.69
C LEU A 184 6.12 5.59 -1.45
N GLU A 185 5.97 6.42 -2.47
CA GLU A 185 6.21 7.85 -2.39
C GLU A 185 4.98 8.59 -2.90
N ALA A 186 4.31 9.34 -2.01
CA ALA A 186 3.06 10.06 -2.32
C ALA A 186 1.99 9.18 -2.99
N GLY A 187 1.82 7.94 -2.50
CA GLY A 187 0.87 6.97 -3.07
C GLY A 187 1.33 6.27 -4.36
N ASN A 188 2.53 6.55 -4.88
CA ASN A 188 3.06 5.89 -6.07
C ASN A 188 4.11 4.86 -5.70
N TRP A 189 3.97 3.65 -6.25
CA TRP A 189 4.93 2.57 -6.06
C TRP A 189 6.12 2.69 -6.98
N ARG A 190 7.30 2.32 -6.47
CA ARG A 190 8.52 2.16 -7.25
C ARG A 190 9.28 0.91 -6.82
N TYR A 191 9.76 0.15 -7.79
CA TYR A 191 10.66 -0.98 -7.56
C TYR A 191 12.06 -0.48 -7.22
N VAL A 192 12.67 -1.08 -6.19
CA VAL A 192 14.04 -0.79 -5.76
C VAL A 192 14.89 -2.04 -6.02
N PRO A 193 15.77 -2.03 -7.03
CA PRO A 193 16.67 -3.16 -7.26
C PRO A 193 17.59 -3.36 -6.06
N ARG A 194 18.00 -4.61 -5.83
CA ARG A 194 18.92 -4.99 -4.74
C ARG A 194 20.34 -4.51 -5.01
#